data_AF-A0A7K3R2M0-F1
#
_entry.id   AF-A0A7K3R2M0-F1
#
_cell.length_a   1.000
_cell.length_b   1.000
_cell.length_c   1.000
_cell.angle_alpha   90.00
_cell.angle_beta   90.00
_cell.angle_gamma   90.00
#
_symmetry.space_group_name_H-M   'P 1'
#
loop_
_entity.id
_entity.type
_entity.pdbx_description
1 polymer ?
#
loop_
_entity_poly.entity_id
_entity_poly.type
_entity_poly.pdbx_seq_one_letter_code
_entity_poly.pdbx_strand_id
1 'polypeptide(L)'
;SGTRVDRTPGTPADPPPRAPRLLYAGSVGGHAVVVFHDGQRLVRYAESGTGERLTLARTDDADVTTAAAVVLEERGGAVRYLLAPWVAESSVRDLTLPDSPGQPLSVARDGVTAPVPRWTGGGCGRRPALQLRSSPAIAEHHAFLLADLGGLTPAHLTYTPLPGHGSPPARQPREATGPAALVAWGQTGCELDSAAGAGVRAVNAWDFAEQDLPDGGGHAVWTCARADTWQGPGNITVSLRRPDGNAQVVTRAWSTAACSRFGRHVVARTHWKSPRGHWYVLAAGSRAVTSLTLTGDVRATRSGHTLAVRAPEDASTEVRAELTSGESLPEVGSGPSGGTRP
;
A
#
# COMPACT_ATOMS: atom_id res chain seq x y z
N SER A 1 -28.48 -21.62 15.44
CA SER A 1 -27.27 -20.85 15.09
C SER A 1 -27.53 -20.18 13.75
N GLY A 2 -27.01 -18.98 13.53
CA GLY A 2 -27.13 -18.29 12.24
C GLY A 2 -25.75 -18.01 11.68
N THR A 3 -25.58 -18.17 10.37
CA THR A 3 -24.33 -17.89 9.66
C THR A 3 -23.96 -16.42 9.80
N ARG A 4 -22.76 -16.12 10.31
CA ARG A 4 -22.24 -14.74 10.34
C ARG A 4 -21.87 -14.30 8.93
N VAL A 5 -22.35 -13.14 8.50
CA VAL A 5 -22.03 -12.58 7.17
C VAL A 5 -21.10 -11.38 7.32
N ASP A 6 -19.88 -11.51 6.80
CA ASP A 6 -18.88 -10.46 6.76
C ASP A 6 -18.70 -9.99 5.30
N ARG A 7 -18.54 -8.68 5.08
CA ARG A 7 -18.44 -8.11 3.73
C ARG A 7 -17.30 -7.11 3.65
N THR A 8 -16.52 -7.22 2.58
CA THR A 8 -15.61 -6.15 2.17
C THR A 8 -16.44 -4.89 1.91
N PRO A 9 -16.03 -3.69 2.36
CA PRO A 9 -16.80 -2.47 2.15
C PRO A 9 -17.20 -2.25 0.67
N GLY A 10 -18.45 -1.86 0.45
CA GLY A 10 -19.00 -1.66 -0.90
C GLY A 10 -19.39 -2.94 -1.66
N THR A 11 -19.33 -4.13 -1.04
CA THR A 11 -19.75 -5.40 -1.64
C THR A 11 -21.27 -5.63 -1.50
N PRO A 12 -22.03 -5.78 -2.60
CA PRO A 12 -23.44 -6.16 -2.55
C PRO A 12 -23.65 -7.53 -1.89
N ALA A 13 -24.77 -7.70 -1.19
CA ALA A 13 -25.16 -8.98 -0.57
C ALA A 13 -26.30 -9.69 -1.30
N ASP A 14 -26.79 -9.11 -2.39
CA ASP A 14 -27.90 -9.67 -3.16
C ASP A 14 -27.55 -11.05 -3.73
N PRO A 15 -28.54 -11.89 -4.05
CA PRO A 15 -28.30 -13.18 -4.70
C PRO A 15 -27.42 -13.02 -5.95
N PRO A 16 -26.54 -14.00 -6.24
CA PRO A 16 -25.64 -13.89 -7.38
C PRO A 16 -26.46 -13.80 -8.67
N PRO A 17 -26.09 -12.89 -9.60
CA PRO A 17 -26.84 -12.70 -10.85
C PRO A 17 -26.73 -13.89 -11.81
N ARG A 18 -25.79 -14.82 -11.54
CA ARG A 18 -25.52 -16.04 -12.31
C ARG A 18 -25.16 -17.18 -11.37
N ALA A 19 -25.20 -18.41 -11.88
CA ALA A 19 -24.73 -19.57 -11.14
C ALA A 19 -23.24 -19.39 -10.74
N PRO A 20 -22.90 -19.46 -9.44
CA PRO A 20 -21.53 -19.29 -8.99
C PRO A 20 -20.66 -20.48 -9.43
N ARG A 21 -19.41 -20.20 -9.77
CA ARG A 21 -18.39 -21.22 -10.05
C ARG A 21 -17.67 -21.60 -8.77
N LEU A 22 -17.59 -22.90 -8.50
CA LEU A 22 -16.78 -23.44 -7.41
C LEU A 22 -15.31 -23.25 -7.74
N LEU A 23 -14.56 -22.60 -6.85
CA LEU A 23 -13.11 -22.46 -6.95
C LEU A 23 -12.39 -23.47 -6.04
N TYR A 24 -12.93 -23.74 -4.86
CA TYR A 24 -12.33 -24.66 -3.89
C TYR A 24 -13.39 -25.21 -2.93
N ALA A 25 -13.30 -26.49 -2.59
CA ALA A 25 -14.07 -27.12 -1.52
C ALA A 25 -13.19 -28.17 -0.84
N GLY A 26 -12.93 -28.01 0.46
CA GLY A 26 -12.06 -28.92 1.18
C GLY A 26 -11.93 -28.60 2.66
N SER A 27 -11.14 -29.41 3.37
CA SER A 27 -10.80 -29.15 4.77
C SER A 27 -9.50 -28.37 4.85
N VAL A 28 -9.55 -27.14 5.36
CA VAL A 28 -8.36 -26.32 5.62
C VAL A 28 -8.21 -26.23 7.11
N GLY A 29 -7.10 -26.79 7.61
CA GLY A 29 -6.76 -26.61 9.01
C GLY A 29 -7.76 -27.23 10.00
N GLY A 30 -8.47 -28.28 9.58
CA GLY A 30 -9.47 -29.00 10.38
C GLY A 30 -10.91 -28.55 10.16
N HIS A 31 -11.15 -27.58 9.27
CA HIS A 31 -12.47 -26.99 9.07
C HIS A 31 -12.90 -26.99 7.61
N ALA A 32 -14.20 -27.15 7.35
CA ALA A 32 -14.74 -27.08 6.00
C ALA A 32 -14.65 -25.63 5.47
N VAL A 33 -14.05 -25.48 4.29
CA VAL A 33 -13.96 -24.20 3.57
C VAL A 33 -14.42 -24.41 2.13
N VAL A 34 -15.31 -23.53 1.67
CA VAL A 34 -15.79 -23.50 0.29
C VAL A 34 -15.66 -22.10 -0.27
N VAL A 35 -15.09 -21.97 -1.47
CA VAL A 35 -14.93 -20.70 -2.17
C VAL A 35 -15.64 -20.76 -3.50
N PHE A 36 -16.44 -19.73 -3.76
CA PHE A 36 -17.14 -19.51 -5.02
C PHE A 36 -16.75 -18.17 -5.64
N HIS A 37 -16.87 -18.07 -6.96
CA HIS A 37 -16.86 -16.82 -7.71
C HIS A 37 -18.12 -16.71 -8.56
N ASP A 38 -18.86 -15.62 -8.43
CA ASP A 38 -20.14 -15.44 -9.12
C ASP A 38 -20.06 -14.54 -10.37
N GLY A 39 -18.85 -14.23 -10.82
CA GLY A 39 -18.59 -13.30 -11.92
C GLY A 39 -18.29 -11.87 -11.47
N GLN A 40 -18.57 -11.51 -10.21
CA GLN A 40 -18.30 -10.17 -9.67
C GLN A 40 -17.56 -10.19 -8.34
N ARG A 41 -17.85 -11.18 -7.49
CA ARG A 41 -17.31 -11.29 -6.14
C ARG A 41 -16.87 -12.72 -5.82
N LEU A 42 -15.94 -12.81 -4.88
CA LEU A 42 -15.64 -14.03 -4.16
C LEU A 42 -16.58 -14.18 -2.97
N VAL A 43 -16.99 -15.43 -2.74
CA VAL A 43 -17.76 -15.82 -1.56
C VAL A 43 -17.05 -17.00 -0.91
N ARG A 44 -16.60 -16.81 0.33
CA ARG A 44 -16.01 -17.87 1.15
C ARG A 44 -16.97 -18.26 2.26
N TYR A 45 -17.37 -19.51 2.28
CA TYR A 45 -17.99 -20.15 3.43
C TYR A 45 -16.92 -20.89 4.23
N ALA A 46 -16.92 -20.74 5.55
CA ALA A 46 -16.05 -21.47 6.45
C ALA A 46 -16.79 -21.88 7.72
N GLU A 47 -16.65 -23.15 8.09
CA GLU A 47 -17.03 -23.64 9.42
C GLU A 47 -15.89 -23.38 10.39
N SER A 48 -16.19 -23.19 11.67
CA SER A 48 -15.18 -23.05 12.71
C SER A 48 -15.73 -23.57 14.02
N GLY A 49 -14.86 -23.79 15.02
CA GLY A 49 -15.31 -24.06 16.39
C GLY A 49 -16.19 -22.95 17.00
N THR A 50 -16.27 -21.79 16.36
CA THR A 50 -17.11 -20.64 16.76
C THR A 50 -18.38 -20.47 15.93
N GLY A 51 -18.69 -21.41 15.03
CA GLY A 51 -19.85 -21.38 14.13
C GLY A 51 -19.49 -21.14 12.67
N GLU A 52 -20.53 -20.94 11.85
CA GLU A 52 -20.43 -20.75 10.41
C GLU A 52 -20.24 -19.28 10.02
N ARG A 53 -19.36 -19.02 9.05
CA ARG A 53 -19.09 -17.68 8.52
C ARG A 53 -19.12 -17.65 7.00
N LEU A 54 -19.80 -16.64 6.46
CA LEU A 54 -19.83 -16.30 5.05
C LEU A 54 -19.13 -14.96 4.84
N THR A 55 -18.05 -14.93 4.07
CA THR A 55 -17.30 -13.73 3.74
C THR A 55 -17.45 -13.40 2.26
N LEU A 56 -17.89 -12.18 1.95
CA LEU A 56 -18.03 -11.70 0.58
C LEU A 56 -16.97 -10.62 0.29
N ALA A 57 -16.30 -10.72 -0.86
CA ALA A 57 -15.31 -9.75 -1.28
C ALA A 57 -15.44 -9.43 -2.77
N ARG A 58 -15.35 -8.14 -3.08
CA ARG A 58 -15.26 -7.65 -4.46
C ARG A 58 -13.96 -8.10 -5.11
N THR A 59 -14.06 -8.40 -6.40
CA THR A 59 -12.93 -8.78 -7.26
C THR A 59 -13.08 -8.13 -8.64
N ASP A 60 -13.60 -6.90 -8.69
CA ASP A 60 -13.75 -6.15 -9.94
C ASP A 60 -12.40 -6.03 -10.64
N ASP A 61 -12.37 -6.13 -11.96
CA ASP A 61 -11.15 -6.00 -12.78
C ASP A 61 -9.96 -6.87 -12.31
N ALA A 62 -10.23 -8.01 -11.65
CA ALA A 62 -9.17 -8.90 -11.19
C ALA A 62 -8.37 -9.45 -12.39
N ASP A 63 -7.05 -9.40 -12.26
CA ASP A 63 -6.08 -9.79 -13.28
C ASP A 63 -5.17 -10.92 -12.80
N VAL A 64 -4.14 -11.25 -13.58
CA VAL A 64 -3.18 -12.32 -13.27
C VAL A 64 -2.45 -12.13 -11.93
N THR A 65 -2.39 -10.91 -11.39
CA THR A 65 -1.72 -10.58 -10.12
C THR A 65 -2.69 -10.59 -8.95
N THR A 66 -3.81 -9.88 -9.10
CA THR A 66 -4.80 -9.66 -8.03
C THR A 66 -5.70 -10.88 -7.83
N ALA A 67 -5.83 -11.76 -8.82
CA ALA A 67 -6.51 -13.06 -8.69
C ALA A 67 -5.56 -14.21 -8.29
N ALA A 68 -4.26 -13.94 -8.10
CA ALA A 68 -3.27 -15.00 -7.91
C ALA A 68 -3.36 -15.74 -6.57
N ALA A 69 -3.99 -15.15 -5.56
CA ALA A 69 -4.14 -15.73 -4.23
C ALA A 69 -5.46 -15.33 -3.57
N VAL A 70 -6.09 -16.26 -2.86
CA VAL A 70 -7.31 -16.04 -2.06
C VAL A 70 -7.13 -16.60 -0.66
N VAL A 71 -7.54 -15.86 0.37
CA VAL A 71 -7.46 -16.30 1.76
C VAL A 71 -8.48 -17.39 2.06
N LEU A 72 -8.02 -18.60 2.37
CA LEU A 72 -8.89 -19.71 2.79
C LEU A 72 -9.13 -19.72 4.29
N GLU A 73 -8.10 -19.41 5.08
CA GLU A 73 -8.16 -19.48 6.53
C GLU A 73 -7.26 -18.42 7.17
N GLU A 74 -7.76 -17.84 8.26
CA GLU A 74 -6.99 -16.99 9.17
C GLU A 74 -7.08 -17.58 10.57
N ARG A 75 -5.97 -18.08 11.12
CA ARG A 75 -5.96 -18.70 12.45
C ARG A 75 -4.59 -18.65 13.10
N GLY A 76 -4.56 -18.37 14.41
CA GLY A 76 -3.34 -18.39 15.21
C GLY A 76 -2.27 -17.42 14.73
N GLY A 77 -2.66 -16.28 14.16
CA GLY A 77 -1.72 -15.31 13.60
C GLY A 77 -1.07 -15.76 12.30
N ALA A 78 -1.69 -16.66 11.55
CA ALA A 78 -1.24 -17.09 10.23
C ALA A 78 -2.40 -17.19 9.24
N VAL A 79 -2.07 -17.11 7.95
CA VAL A 79 -2.99 -17.21 6.83
C VAL A 79 -2.60 -18.35 5.91
N ARG A 80 -3.59 -19.09 5.40
CA ARG A 80 -3.42 -20.02 4.28
C ARG A 80 -4.12 -19.48 3.05
N TYR A 81 -3.44 -19.56 1.92
CA TYR A 81 -3.96 -19.09 0.63
C TYR A 81 -4.26 -20.26 -0.29
N LEU A 82 -5.27 -20.10 -1.14
CA LEU A 82 -5.41 -20.83 -2.39
C LEU A 82 -4.66 -20.05 -3.46
N LEU A 83 -3.64 -20.66 -4.08
CA LEU A 83 -2.94 -20.05 -5.21
C LEU A 83 -3.64 -20.38 -6.52
N ALA A 84 -3.63 -19.42 -7.44
CA ALA A 84 -4.14 -19.62 -8.78
C ALA A 84 -3.28 -20.63 -9.57
N PRO A 85 -3.88 -21.39 -10.50
CA PRO A 85 -3.18 -22.45 -11.22
C PRO A 85 -2.06 -21.98 -12.15
N TRP A 86 -2.01 -20.67 -12.46
CA TRP A 86 -0.94 -20.08 -13.26
C TRP A 86 0.27 -19.64 -12.42
N VAL A 87 0.23 -19.74 -11.09
CA VAL A 87 1.39 -19.41 -10.24
C VAL A 87 2.40 -20.56 -10.32
N ALA A 88 3.62 -20.24 -10.78
CA ALA A 88 4.69 -21.22 -10.95
C ALA A 88 5.67 -21.24 -9.77
N GLU A 89 5.90 -20.08 -9.12
CA GLU A 89 6.77 -19.97 -7.96
C GLU A 89 6.04 -19.21 -6.84
N SER A 90 6.26 -19.64 -5.60
CA SER A 90 5.73 -18.97 -4.43
C SER A 90 6.77 -18.92 -3.30
N SER A 91 6.87 -17.75 -2.67
CA SER A 91 7.77 -17.52 -1.55
C SER A 91 7.18 -16.47 -0.60
N VAL A 92 7.69 -16.42 0.62
CA VAL A 92 7.35 -15.40 1.61
C VAL A 92 8.59 -14.56 1.89
N ARG A 93 8.44 -13.25 1.79
CA ARG A 93 9.47 -12.26 2.11
C ARG A 93 9.06 -11.46 3.34
N ASP A 94 10.04 -11.07 4.15
CA ASP A 94 9.86 -10.02 5.15
C ASP A 94 10.22 -8.66 4.53
N LEU A 95 9.25 -7.76 4.37
CA LEU A 95 9.50 -6.45 3.77
C LEU A 95 10.48 -5.61 4.60
N THR A 96 10.55 -5.82 5.91
CA THR A 96 11.50 -5.11 6.79
C THR A 96 12.96 -5.48 6.55
N LEU A 97 13.20 -6.55 5.77
CA LEU A 97 14.51 -7.05 5.39
C LEU A 97 14.66 -7.01 3.86
N PRO A 98 14.82 -5.81 3.25
CA PRO A 98 14.79 -5.66 1.79
C PRO A 98 15.83 -6.50 1.05
N ASP A 99 17.00 -6.70 1.65
CA ASP A 99 18.11 -7.46 1.03
C ASP A 99 18.00 -8.98 1.25
N SER A 100 17.08 -9.43 2.12
CA SER A 100 16.90 -10.87 2.37
C SER A 100 16.14 -11.53 1.22
N PRO A 101 16.53 -12.71 0.73
CA PRO A 101 15.75 -13.44 -0.26
C PRO A 101 14.44 -13.95 0.34
N GLY A 102 13.43 -14.11 -0.52
CA GLY A 102 12.18 -14.78 -0.15
C GLY A 102 12.42 -16.24 0.20
N GLN A 103 11.73 -16.73 1.23
CA GLN A 103 11.78 -18.13 1.63
C GLN A 103 10.75 -18.93 0.85
N PRO A 104 11.10 -20.07 0.23
CA PRO A 104 10.16 -20.89 -0.52
C PRO A 104 8.91 -21.23 0.30
N LEU A 105 7.74 -21.03 -0.31
CA LEU A 105 6.46 -21.36 0.29
C LEU A 105 5.99 -22.71 -0.27
N SER A 106 5.80 -23.69 0.61
CA SER A 106 5.27 -24.99 0.20
C SER A 106 3.80 -24.85 -0.18
N VAL A 107 3.40 -25.51 -1.27
CA VAL A 107 2.03 -25.54 -1.79
C VAL A 107 1.61 -27.00 -1.96
N ALA A 108 0.47 -27.36 -1.38
CA ALA A 108 -0.11 -28.68 -1.53
C ALA A 108 -0.67 -28.89 -2.95
N ARG A 109 -0.98 -30.15 -3.29
CA ARG A 109 -1.46 -30.52 -4.64
C ARG A 109 -2.76 -29.84 -5.06
N ASP A 110 -3.57 -29.45 -4.08
CA ASP A 110 -4.83 -28.73 -4.25
C ASP A 110 -4.65 -27.20 -4.34
N GLY A 111 -3.40 -26.70 -4.36
CA GLY A 111 -3.07 -25.28 -4.48
C GLY A 111 -3.04 -24.53 -3.14
N VAL A 112 -3.24 -25.21 -2.02
CA VAL A 112 -3.25 -24.58 -0.69
C VAL A 112 -1.82 -24.39 -0.17
N THR A 113 -1.50 -23.18 0.28
CA THR A 113 -0.18 -22.89 0.85
C THR A 113 -0.01 -23.47 2.26
N ALA A 114 1.24 -23.71 2.64
CA ALA A 114 1.61 -23.74 4.06
C ALA A 114 1.21 -22.41 4.76
N PRO A 115 1.06 -22.39 6.10
CA PRO A 115 0.74 -21.17 6.82
C PRO A 115 1.78 -20.08 6.60
N VAL A 116 1.32 -18.91 6.23
CA VAL A 116 2.12 -17.70 6.16
C VAL A 116 1.86 -16.90 7.43
N PRO A 117 2.88 -16.53 8.20
CA PRO A 117 2.70 -15.64 9.35
C PRO A 117 1.92 -14.40 8.92
N ARG A 118 0.95 -14.00 9.73
CA ARG A 118 0.24 -12.74 9.57
C ARG A 118 0.80 -11.75 10.56
N TRP A 119 0.95 -10.51 10.12
CA TRP A 119 1.20 -9.43 11.05
C TRP A 119 -0.12 -9.09 11.79
N THR A 120 -0.11 -9.17 13.12
CA THR A 120 -1.33 -9.11 13.96
C THR A 120 -1.48 -7.82 14.78
N GLY A 121 -0.70 -6.78 14.47
CA GLY A 121 -0.71 -5.53 15.25
C GLY A 121 0.43 -5.41 16.24
N GLY A 122 0.82 -4.18 16.56
CA GLY A 122 1.85 -3.86 17.56
C GLY A 122 3.24 -3.64 16.96
N GLY A 123 3.64 -2.37 16.84
CA GLY A 123 4.95 -1.98 16.31
C GLY A 123 5.17 -2.38 14.83
N CYS A 124 6.36 -2.06 14.33
CA CYS A 124 6.74 -2.30 12.93
C CYS A 124 6.91 -3.81 12.63
N GLY A 125 7.30 -4.61 13.63
CA GLY A 125 7.28 -6.08 13.58
C GLY A 125 7.90 -6.70 12.32
N ARG A 126 7.58 -7.97 12.06
CA ARG A 126 7.87 -8.60 10.76
C ARG A 126 6.74 -8.29 9.79
N ARG A 127 7.06 -8.05 8.51
CA ARG A 127 6.07 -7.68 7.48
C ARG A 127 6.08 -8.72 6.35
N PRO A 128 5.40 -9.86 6.55
CA PRO A 128 5.35 -10.91 5.55
C PRO A 128 4.57 -10.44 4.32
N ALA A 129 5.15 -10.65 3.15
CA ALA A 129 4.51 -10.49 1.85
C ALA A 129 4.69 -11.76 1.05
N LEU A 130 3.64 -12.18 0.35
CA LEU A 130 3.73 -13.22 -0.66
C LEU A 130 4.49 -12.66 -1.86
N GLN A 131 5.53 -13.35 -2.29
CA GLN A 131 6.18 -13.09 -3.56
C GLN A 131 5.86 -14.25 -4.49
N LEU A 132 5.07 -13.95 -5.53
CA LEU A 132 4.59 -14.93 -6.50
C LEU A 132 5.19 -14.63 -7.86
N ARG A 133 5.33 -15.68 -8.68
CA ARG A 133 5.69 -15.56 -10.10
C ARG A 133 4.67 -16.32 -10.93
N SER A 134 4.13 -15.67 -11.95
CA SER A 134 3.30 -16.32 -12.96
C SER A 134 4.12 -17.24 -13.86
N SER A 135 3.49 -18.31 -14.33
CA SER A 135 4.09 -19.27 -15.25
C SER A 135 4.60 -18.59 -16.51
N PRO A 136 5.75 -19.02 -17.06
CA PRO A 136 6.23 -18.56 -18.37
C PRO A 136 5.22 -18.77 -19.52
N ALA A 137 4.23 -19.63 -19.34
CA ALA A 137 3.14 -19.85 -20.30
C ALA A 137 2.12 -18.70 -20.34
N ILE A 138 2.14 -17.79 -19.37
CA ILE A 138 1.28 -16.59 -19.33
C ILE A 138 2.06 -15.42 -19.92
N ALA A 139 1.41 -14.63 -20.78
CA ALA A 139 2.05 -13.49 -21.45
C ALA A 139 2.68 -12.52 -20.43
N GLU A 140 1.99 -12.30 -19.32
CA GLU A 140 2.42 -11.50 -18.17
C GLU A 140 3.27 -12.32 -17.18
N HIS A 141 4.41 -12.85 -17.60
CA HIS A 141 5.35 -13.70 -16.84
C HIS A 141 6.27 -12.91 -15.87
N HIS A 142 5.68 -12.22 -14.89
CA HIS A 142 6.43 -11.39 -13.95
C HIS A 142 6.31 -11.87 -12.50
N ALA A 143 7.20 -11.36 -11.64
CA ALA A 143 7.14 -11.56 -10.21
C ALA A 143 6.52 -10.32 -9.55
N PHE A 144 5.61 -10.55 -8.60
CA PHE A 144 4.83 -9.53 -7.93
C PHE A 144 4.70 -9.83 -6.44
N LEU A 145 4.38 -8.79 -5.66
CA LEU A 145 4.21 -8.89 -4.21
C LEU A 145 2.76 -8.68 -3.81
N LEU A 146 2.26 -9.54 -2.92
CA LEU A 146 0.93 -9.40 -2.30
C LEU A 146 1.08 -9.29 -0.78
N ALA A 147 0.40 -8.32 -0.18
CA ALA A 147 0.36 -8.12 1.26
C ALA A 147 -1.02 -8.45 1.83
N ASP A 148 -1.03 -9.13 2.98
CA ASP A 148 -2.26 -9.36 3.72
C ASP A 148 -2.66 -8.12 4.51
N LEU A 149 -3.72 -7.45 4.08
CA LEU A 149 -4.32 -6.29 4.74
C LEU A 149 -5.72 -6.61 5.33
N GLY A 150 -5.99 -7.90 5.55
CA GLY A 150 -7.21 -8.40 6.19
C GLY A 150 -8.45 -8.50 5.30
N GLY A 151 -8.25 -8.52 3.98
CA GLY A 151 -9.28 -8.85 2.99
C GLY A 151 -9.23 -10.31 2.56
N LEU A 152 -10.27 -10.76 1.86
CA LEU A 152 -10.28 -12.11 1.25
C LEU A 152 -9.27 -12.23 0.10
N THR A 153 -8.96 -11.12 -0.56
CA THR A 153 -7.86 -10.98 -1.52
C THR A 153 -6.76 -10.14 -0.89
N PRO A 154 -5.49 -10.58 -0.95
CA PRO A 154 -4.37 -9.75 -0.52
C PRO A 154 -4.14 -8.58 -1.49
N ALA A 155 -3.55 -7.49 -1.00
CA ALA A 155 -3.32 -6.28 -1.77
C ALA A 155 -2.04 -6.38 -2.61
N HIS A 156 -2.12 -6.04 -3.90
CA HIS A 156 -0.95 -5.96 -4.78
C HIS A 156 -0.07 -4.77 -4.43
N LEU A 157 1.21 -5.02 -4.14
CA LEU A 157 2.18 -3.97 -3.88
C LEU A 157 2.90 -3.57 -5.16
N THR A 158 2.90 -2.27 -5.44
CA THR A 158 3.58 -1.67 -6.58
C THR A 158 4.46 -0.50 -6.16
N TYR A 159 5.34 -0.07 -7.06
CA TYR A 159 6.28 1.01 -6.79
C TYR A 159 6.46 1.90 -8.02
N THR A 160 6.45 3.21 -7.79
CA THR A 160 6.76 4.23 -8.80
C THR A 160 8.00 5.00 -8.34
N PRO A 161 9.17 4.80 -8.99
CA PRO A 161 10.38 5.55 -8.64
C PRO A 161 10.29 7.00 -9.11
N LEU A 162 11.21 7.82 -8.59
CA LEU A 162 11.54 9.11 -9.20
C LEU A 162 11.94 8.91 -10.68
N PRO A 163 11.65 9.87 -11.56
CA PRO A 163 12.21 9.85 -12.91
C PRO A 163 13.74 9.86 -12.83
N GLY A 164 14.40 8.85 -13.41
CA GLY A 164 15.86 8.88 -13.55
C GLY A 164 16.29 9.96 -14.54
N HIS A 165 17.54 10.45 -14.43
CA HIS A 165 18.10 11.36 -15.42
C HIS A 165 17.99 10.77 -16.84
N GLY A 166 17.33 11.51 -17.75
CA GLY A 166 17.11 11.07 -19.13
C GLY A 166 16.07 9.95 -19.33
N SER A 167 15.42 9.47 -18.26
CA SER A 167 14.34 8.49 -18.36
C SER A 167 12.98 9.16 -18.32
N PRO A 168 12.04 8.83 -19.23
CA PRO A 168 10.68 9.34 -19.13
C PRO A 168 10.05 8.87 -17.81
N PRO A 169 9.16 9.68 -17.20
CA PRO A 169 8.44 9.27 -16.00
C PRO A 169 7.73 7.93 -16.23
N ALA A 170 7.73 7.08 -15.22
CA ALA A 170 6.98 5.83 -15.27
C ALA A 170 5.50 6.14 -15.55
N ARG A 171 4.97 5.62 -16.66
CA ARG A 171 3.58 5.82 -17.08
C ARG A 171 2.59 5.08 -16.17
N GLN A 172 3.07 4.03 -15.51
CA GLN A 172 2.30 3.16 -14.63
C GLN A 172 3.22 2.61 -13.52
N PRO A 173 2.67 2.29 -12.34
CA PRO A 173 3.40 1.62 -11.27
C PRO A 173 4.09 0.36 -11.77
N ARG A 174 5.25 0.05 -11.19
CA ARG A 174 6.03 -1.16 -11.50
C ARG A 174 5.84 -2.19 -10.39
N GLU A 175 6.18 -3.43 -10.68
CA GLU A 175 6.21 -4.48 -9.67
C GLU A 175 7.18 -4.16 -8.54
N ALA A 176 6.74 -4.44 -7.30
CA ALA A 176 7.49 -4.13 -6.09
C ALA A 176 8.63 -5.13 -5.78
N THR A 177 9.14 -5.84 -6.79
CA THR A 177 10.16 -6.89 -6.62
C THR A 177 11.59 -6.42 -6.88
N GLY A 178 11.77 -5.22 -7.44
CA GLY A 178 13.10 -4.64 -7.69
C GLY A 178 13.75 -4.04 -6.43
N PRO A 179 15.09 -3.90 -6.39
CA PRO A 179 15.82 -3.44 -5.19
C PRO A 179 15.32 -2.11 -4.62
N ALA A 180 15.13 -1.08 -5.45
CA ALA A 180 14.62 0.21 -5.00
C ALA A 180 13.22 0.12 -4.39
N ALA A 181 12.35 -0.72 -4.96
CA ALA A 181 11.01 -0.95 -4.45
C ALA A 181 11.05 -1.66 -3.09
N LEU A 182 11.90 -2.68 -2.95
CA LEU A 182 12.07 -3.41 -1.70
C LEU A 182 12.58 -2.49 -0.58
N VAL A 183 13.55 -1.62 -0.86
CA VAL A 183 14.00 -0.61 0.11
C VAL A 183 12.86 0.35 0.48
N ALA A 184 12.09 0.85 -0.49
CA ALA A 184 10.96 1.73 -0.22
C ALA A 184 9.90 1.07 0.66
N TRP A 185 9.55 -0.17 0.37
CA TRP A 185 8.61 -0.96 1.16
C TRP A 185 9.17 -1.40 2.52
N GLY A 186 10.47 -1.60 2.66
CA GLY A 186 11.06 -1.90 3.97
C GLY A 186 11.00 -0.72 4.94
N GLN A 187 11.12 0.49 4.41
CA GLN A 187 11.07 1.71 5.22
C GLN A 187 9.64 2.20 5.49
N THR A 188 8.71 1.99 4.56
CA THR A 188 7.30 2.47 4.68
C THR A 188 6.29 1.37 4.98
N GLY A 189 6.69 0.10 4.90
CA GLY A 189 5.80 -1.05 4.99
C GLY A 189 5.05 -1.14 6.31
N CYS A 190 5.59 -0.55 7.38
CA CYS A 190 4.97 -0.50 8.70
C CYS A 190 3.74 0.41 8.78
N GLU A 191 3.55 1.27 7.79
CA GLU A 191 2.38 2.16 7.70
C GLU A 191 1.21 1.54 6.92
N LEU A 192 1.39 0.35 6.34
CA LEU A 192 0.34 -0.36 5.58
C LEU A 192 -0.91 -0.65 6.42
N ASP A 193 -0.81 -0.63 7.76
CA ASP A 193 -1.90 -0.95 8.68
C ASP A 193 -2.96 0.13 8.73
N SER A 194 -2.55 1.36 8.43
CA SER A 194 -3.47 2.49 8.28
C SER A 194 -4.50 2.26 7.17
N ALA A 195 -4.25 1.30 6.27
CA ALA A 195 -5.14 0.92 5.18
C ALA A 195 -5.93 -0.38 5.44
N ALA A 196 -5.64 -1.13 6.52
CA ALA A 196 -6.26 -2.43 6.78
C ALA A 196 -7.79 -2.33 6.94
N GLY A 197 -8.52 -3.35 6.47
CA GLY A 197 -9.98 -3.46 6.60
C GLY A 197 -10.82 -2.61 5.63
N ALA A 198 -10.19 -1.77 4.80
CA ALA A 198 -10.90 -0.89 3.85
C ALA A 198 -11.25 -1.54 2.50
N GLY A 199 -11.00 -2.85 2.33
CA GLY A 199 -11.12 -3.50 1.02
C GLY A 199 -10.07 -3.01 0.04
N VAL A 200 -8.81 -3.03 0.48
CA VAL A 200 -7.66 -2.58 -0.31
C VAL A 200 -7.34 -3.62 -1.36
N ARG A 201 -7.31 -3.21 -2.64
CA ARG A 201 -6.95 -4.08 -3.77
C ARG A 201 -5.48 -3.97 -4.15
N ALA A 202 -4.91 -2.77 -3.98
CA ALA A 202 -3.53 -2.50 -4.33
C ALA A 202 -2.99 -1.35 -3.47
N VAL A 203 -1.68 -1.34 -3.26
CA VAL A 203 -0.97 -0.21 -2.66
C VAL A 203 0.23 0.14 -3.53
N ASN A 204 0.33 1.41 -3.93
CA ASN A 204 1.47 1.91 -4.68
C ASN A 204 2.31 2.84 -3.80
N ALA A 205 3.61 2.57 -3.67
CA ALA A 205 4.57 3.50 -3.11
C ALA A 205 5.16 4.38 -4.23
N TRP A 206 4.83 5.67 -4.23
CA TRP A 206 5.33 6.62 -5.22
C TRP A 206 6.34 7.58 -4.62
N ASP A 207 7.59 7.49 -5.04
CA ASP A 207 8.60 8.50 -4.73
C ASP A 207 8.38 9.74 -5.61
N PHE A 208 7.97 10.86 -5.00
CA PHE A 208 7.55 12.05 -5.74
C PHE A 208 8.55 13.20 -5.68
N ALA A 209 9.44 13.21 -4.68
CA ALA A 209 10.52 14.18 -4.57
C ALA A 209 11.72 13.59 -3.82
N GLU A 210 12.91 14.13 -4.11
CA GLU A 210 14.13 13.91 -3.35
C GLU A 210 14.60 15.24 -2.74
N GLN A 211 15.23 15.18 -1.57
CA GLN A 211 15.63 16.38 -0.85
C GLN A 211 16.93 16.15 -0.07
N ASP A 212 17.93 17.00 -0.32
CA ASP A 212 19.10 17.08 0.55
C ASP A 212 18.73 17.77 1.87
N LEU A 213 19.01 17.07 2.96
CA LEU A 213 18.69 17.53 4.31
C LEU A 213 19.81 18.44 4.85
N PRO A 214 19.47 19.58 5.47
CA PRO A 214 20.44 20.48 6.08
C PRO A 214 21.35 19.81 7.11
N ASP A 215 22.45 20.49 7.45
CA ASP A 215 23.37 20.10 8.52
C ASP A 215 23.93 18.67 8.42
N GLY A 216 24.10 18.17 7.20
CA GLY A 216 24.60 16.82 6.95
C GLY A 216 23.58 15.72 7.24
N GLY A 217 22.27 16.03 7.18
CA GLY A 217 21.20 15.05 7.32
C GLY A 217 21.13 14.01 6.19
N GLY A 218 21.93 14.20 5.12
CA GLY A 218 21.99 13.30 3.98
C GLY A 218 20.83 13.49 3.01
N HIS A 219 20.58 12.47 2.19
CA HIS A 219 19.61 12.53 1.10
C HIS A 219 18.31 11.81 1.46
N ALA A 220 17.20 12.53 1.50
CA ALA A 220 15.90 11.97 1.84
C ALA A 220 14.97 11.88 0.62
N VAL A 221 14.06 10.92 0.66
CA VAL A 221 13.07 10.70 -0.40
C VAL A 221 11.67 10.84 0.17
N TRP A 222 10.86 11.68 -0.48
CA TRP A 222 9.46 11.84 -0.15
C TRP A 222 8.63 10.81 -0.92
N THR A 223 7.94 9.97 -0.17
CA THR A 223 7.13 8.87 -0.72
C THR A 223 5.68 9.08 -0.34
N CYS A 224 4.78 8.92 -1.32
CA CYS A 224 3.36 8.80 -1.08
C CYS A 224 2.92 7.35 -1.33
N ALA A 225 2.57 6.64 -0.26
CA ALA A 225 1.95 5.34 -0.34
C ALA A 225 0.44 5.50 -0.48
N ARG A 226 -0.14 5.06 -1.59
CA ARG A 226 -1.58 5.12 -1.85
C ARG A 226 -2.20 3.73 -1.82
N ALA A 227 -3.17 3.52 -0.95
CA ALA A 227 -4.04 2.35 -0.93
C ALA A 227 -5.28 2.60 -1.81
N ASP A 228 -5.41 1.82 -2.87
CA ASP A 228 -6.59 1.72 -3.73
C ASP A 228 -7.63 0.82 -3.07
N THR A 229 -8.86 1.32 -2.89
CA THR A 229 -9.98 0.54 -2.35
C THR A 229 -11.03 0.26 -3.41
N TRP A 230 -11.88 -0.75 -3.17
CA TRP A 230 -13.03 -1.04 -4.02
C TRP A 230 -14.10 0.06 -4.06
N GLN A 231 -14.08 1.01 -3.12
CA GLN A 231 -15.06 2.10 -3.06
C GLN A 231 -14.74 3.26 -4.03
N GLY A 232 -13.52 3.30 -4.60
CA GLY A 232 -13.08 4.33 -5.55
C GLY A 232 -12.08 5.31 -4.95
N PRO A 233 -12.45 6.13 -3.94
CA PRO A 233 -11.50 6.97 -3.22
C PRO A 233 -10.39 6.13 -2.55
N GLY A 234 -9.17 6.68 -2.55
CA GLY A 234 -8.02 6.02 -1.93
C GLY A 234 -7.62 6.70 -0.62
N ASN A 235 -6.80 5.99 0.14
CA ASN A 235 -6.16 6.52 1.34
C ASN A 235 -4.67 6.65 1.07
N ILE A 236 -4.06 7.74 1.54
CA ILE A 236 -2.63 7.97 1.37
C ILE A 236 -1.93 8.15 2.71
N THR A 237 -0.67 7.74 2.73
CA THR A 237 0.31 8.14 3.74
C THR A 237 1.50 8.76 3.02
N VAL A 238 1.84 9.99 3.38
CA VAL A 238 3.06 10.65 2.92
C VAL A 238 4.13 10.47 3.99
N SER A 239 5.33 10.07 3.57
CA SER A 239 6.46 9.88 4.46
C SER A 239 7.74 10.47 3.89
N LEU A 240 8.64 10.91 4.78
CA LEU A 240 10.01 11.28 4.48
C LEU A 240 10.92 10.11 4.83
N ARG A 241 11.40 9.38 3.81
CA ARG A 241 12.35 8.28 3.94
C ARG A 241 13.77 8.82 4.04
N ARG A 242 14.51 8.40 5.06
CA ARG A 242 15.86 8.89 5.37
C ARG A 242 16.92 7.82 5.05
N PRO A 243 18.19 8.21 4.83
CA PRO A 243 19.28 7.28 4.55
C PRO A 243 19.51 6.23 5.65
N ASP A 244 19.17 6.56 6.89
CA ASP A 244 19.35 5.71 8.07
C ASP A 244 18.37 4.53 8.13
N GLY A 245 17.53 4.33 7.11
CA GLY A 245 16.54 3.27 7.07
C GLY A 245 15.19 3.65 7.68
N ASN A 246 15.05 4.86 8.25
CA ASN A 246 13.81 5.28 8.88
C ASN A 246 12.91 6.05 7.92
N ALA A 247 11.59 5.87 8.05
CA ALA A 247 10.60 6.75 7.44
C ALA A 247 9.85 7.53 8.52
N GLN A 248 9.80 8.85 8.38
CA GLN A 248 8.93 9.70 9.21
C GLN A 248 7.61 9.89 8.48
N VAL A 249 6.50 9.51 9.12
CA VAL A 249 5.18 9.84 8.59
C VAL A 249 4.97 11.34 8.70
N VAL A 250 4.62 11.95 7.58
CA VAL A 250 4.39 13.38 7.43
C VAL A 250 2.91 13.70 7.60
N THR A 251 2.07 13.02 6.83
CA THR A 251 0.62 13.25 6.83
C THR A 251 -0.12 12.02 6.30
N ARG A 252 -1.39 11.93 6.66
CA ARG A 252 -2.33 10.94 6.11
C ARG A 252 -3.57 11.66 5.62
N ALA A 253 -4.12 11.19 4.52
CA ALA A 253 -5.40 11.67 4.02
C ALA A 253 -6.24 10.50 3.53
N TRP A 254 -7.52 10.52 3.86
CA TRP A 254 -8.49 9.51 3.47
C TRP A 254 -9.40 10.04 2.37
N SER A 255 -10.04 9.13 1.65
CA SER A 255 -11.04 9.48 0.64
C SER A 255 -10.55 10.52 -0.38
N THR A 256 -9.33 10.34 -0.89
CA THR A 256 -8.66 11.29 -1.77
C THR A 256 -8.23 10.68 -3.11
N ALA A 257 -8.12 11.56 -4.11
CA ALA A 257 -7.53 11.24 -5.41
C ALA A 257 -6.01 11.46 -5.44
N ALA A 258 -5.41 12.07 -4.42
CA ALA A 258 -3.98 12.34 -4.35
C ALA A 258 -3.13 11.07 -4.58
N CYS A 259 -1.96 11.23 -5.17
CA CYS A 259 -1.02 10.16 -5.49
C CYS A 259 -1.59 9.11 -6.45
N SER A 260 -2.51 9.51 -7.33
CA SER A 260 -3.11 8.67 -8.38
C SER A 260 -3.02 9.34 -9.74
N ARG A 261 -3.47 8.63 -10.79
CA ARG A 261 -3.63 9.19 -12.13
C ARG A 261 -4.54 10.43 -12.18
N PHE A 262 -5.42 10.61 -11.20
CA PHE A 262 -6.35 11.73 -11.10
C PHE A 262 -5.83 12.85 -10.18
N GLY A 263 -5.09 12.53 -9.13
CA GLY A 263 -4.42 13.50 -8.24
C GLY A 263 -2.91 13.40 -8.38
N ARG A 264 -2.39 13.96 -9.47
CA ARG A 264 -0.99 13.77 -9.92
C ARG A 264 0.00 14.72 -9.26
N HIS A 265 -0.49 15.70 -8.50
CA HIS A 265 0.32 16.74 -7.88
C HIS A 265 0.11 16.70 -6.37
N VAL A 266 1.22 16.74 -5.64
CA VAL A 266 1.26 16.60 -4.18
C VAL A 266 2.31 17.57 -3.66
N VAL A 267 2.00 18.22 -2.55
CA VAL A 267 2.96 18.96 -1.72
C VAL A 267 2.70 18.63 -0.25
N ALA A 268 3.77 18.44 0.51
CA ALA A 268 3.71 18.12 1.93
C ALA A 268 4.82 18.84 2.68
N ARG A 269 4.64 19.09 3.98
CA ARG A 269 5.68 19.64 4.86
C ARG A 269 5.79 18.87 6.16
N THR A 270 6.95 18.95 6.79
CA THR A 270 7.18 18.37 8.11
C THR A 270 8.19 19.17 8.91
N HIS A 271 8.09 19.08 10.24
CA HIS A 271 9.15 19.53 11.12
C HIS A 271 10.18 18.41 11.26
N TRP A 272 11.45 18.79 11.19
CA TRP A 272 12.55 17.86 11.25
C TRP A 272 13.71 18.45 12.05
N LYS A 273 14.28 17.62 12.92
CA LYS A 273 15.46 17.95 13.71
C LYS A 273 16.71 17.43 13.02
N SER A 274 17.65 18.32 12.78
CA SER A 274 18.91 17.98 12.14
C SER A 274 19.83 17.20 13.07
N PRO A 275 20.84 16.47 12.53
CA PRO A 275 21.86 15.80 13.34
C PRO A 275 22.64 16.77 14.25
N ARG A 276 22.67 18.07 13.90
CA ARG A 276 23.31 19.12 14.72
C ARG A 276 22.36 19.73 15.76
N GLY A 277 21.15 19.18 15.90
CA GLY A 277 20.16 19.60 16.89
C GLY A 277 19.33 20.81 16.48
N HIS A 278 19.39 21.25 15.23
CA HIS A 278 18.66 22.41 14.73
C HIS A 278 17.31 22.00 14.13
N TRP A 279 16.27 22.76 14.41
CA TRP A 279 14.94 22.51 13.87
C TRP A 279 14.74 23.21 12.52
N TYR A 280 14.12 22.48 11.60
CA TYR A 280 13.76 22.94 10.27
C TYR A 280 12.31 22.57 9.94
N VAL A 281 11.66 23.44 9.19
CA VAL A 281 10.52 23.04 8.35
C VAL A 281 11.06 22.62 7.00
N LEU A 282 10.77 21.37 6.63
CA LEU A 282 11.03 20.83 5.31
C LEU A 282 9.72 20.80 4.54
N ALA A 283 9.76 21.09 3.25
CA ALA A 283 8.65 20.86 2.35
C ALA A 283 9.13 20.34 1.00
N ALA A 284 8.32 19.51 0.37
CA ALA A 284 8.57 19.05 -0.97
C ALA A 284 7.30 18.90 -1.79
N GLY A 285 7.43 19.14 -3.08
CA GLY A 285 6.39 19.03 -4.08
C GLY A 285 6.76 18.02 -5.16
N SER A 286 5.75 17.39 -5.76
CA SER A 286 5.93 16.55 -6.95
C SER A 286 6.55 17.34 -8.12
N ARG A 287 7.10 16.64 -9.11
CA ARG A 287 7.82 17.21 -10.28
C ARG A 287 7.20 18.42 -11.01
N ALA A 288 5.89 18.64 -10.90
CA ALA A 288 5.23 19.78 -11.56
C ALA A 288 5.29 21.06 -10.72
N VAL A 289 5.77 20.99 -9.48
CA VAL A 289 5.94 22.14 -8.60
C VAL A 289 7.17 22.93 -9.04
N THR A 290 7.00 24.25 -9.20
CA THR A 290 8.03 25.19 -9.62
C THR A 290 8.45 26.15 -8.52
N SER A 291 7.60 26.35 -7.51
CA SER A 291 7.86 27.21 -6.36
C SER A 291 7.12 26.69 -5.14
N LEU A 292 7.75 26.85 -3.97
CA LEU A 292 7.17 26.57 -2.67
C LEU A 292 7.16 27.84 -1.82
N THR A 293 6.00 28.13 -1.23
CA THR A 293 5.83 29.23 -0.30
C THR A 293 5.38 28.69 1.05
N LEU A 294 6.20 28.94 2.06
CA LEU A 294 5.93 28.70 3.47
C LEU A 294 5.37 29.98 4.09
N THR A 295 4.26 29.86 4.80
CA THR A 295 3.62 30.95 5.56
C THR A 295 3.42 30.54 7.03
N GLY A 296 3.11 31.52 7.90
CA GLY A 296 2.90 31.31 9.34
C GLY A 296 3.96 32.04 10.16
N ASP A 297 4.43 31.39 11.22
CA ASP A 297 5.47 31.91 12.14
C ASP A 297 6.81 32.13 11.44
N VAL A 298 7.08 31.32 10.41
CA VAL A 298 8.21 31.50 9.51
C VAL A 298 7.68 31.64 8.09
N ARG A 299 8.24 32.60 7.35
CA ARG A 299 7.87 32.87 5.96
C ARG A 299 9.07 32.72 5.07
N ALA A 300 8.89 31.98 3.98
CA ALA A 300 9.93 31.81 2.98
C ALA A 300 9.30 31.41 1.65
N THR A 301 9.87 31.92 0.57
CA THR A 301 9.58 31.43 -0.78
C THR A 301 10.87 30.93 -1.39
N ARG A 302 10.80 29.79 -2.09
CA ARG A 302 11.92 29.19 -2.82
C ARG A 302 11.43 28.69 -4.17
N SER A 303 12.19 28.99 -5.21
CA SER A 303 12.05 28.31 -6.49
C SER A 303 12.49 26.86 -6.37
N GLY A 304 11.91 26.00 -7.21
CA GLY A 304 12.09 24.56 -7.16
C GLY A 304 10.97 23.86 -6.40
N HIS A 305 11.18 22.56 -6.18
CA HIS A 305 10.18 21.66 -5.60
C HIS A 305 10.56 21.16 -4.21
N THR A 306 11.59 21.75 -3.58
CA THR A 306 11.97 21.48 -2.19
C THR A 306 12.29 22.78 -1.45
N LEU A 307 12.05 22.78 -0.15
CA LEU A 307 12.30 23.90 0.75
C LEU A 307 12.77 23.37 2.10
N ALA A 308 13.78 24.02 2.67
CA ALA A 308 14.26 23.76 4.03
C ALA A 308 14.54 25.10 4.71
N VAL A 309 13.83 25.38 5.81
CA VAL A 309 13.92 26.67 6.50
C VAL A 309 14.03 26.42 7.99
N ARG A 310 15.02 27.07 8.62
CA ARG A 310 15.19 27.00 10.07
C ARG A 310 13.97 27.59 10.77
N ALA A 311 13.44 26.88 11.75
CA ALA A 311 12.27 27.29 12.49
C ALA A 311 12.36 26.79 13.95
N PRO A 312 11.62 27.41 14.88
CA PRO A 312 11.34 26.81 16.18
C PRO A 312 10.71 25.41 16.02
N GLU A 313 10.84 24.57 17.05
CA GLU A 313 10.30 23.19 17.08
C GLU A 313 8.77 23.16 16.89
N ASP A 314 8.10 24.16 17.44
CA ASP A 314 6.65 24.29 17.56
C ASP A 314 6.05 25.31 16.58
N ALA A 315 6.80 25.70 15.54
CA ALA A 315 6.36 26.70 14.57
C ALA A 315 5.08 26.27 13.82
N SER A 316 4.04 27.10 13.89
CA SER A 316 2.84 26.93 13.09
C SER A 316 3.09 27.45 11.68
N THR A 317 3.10 26.53 10.72
CA THR A 317 3.37 26.84 9.31
C THR A 317 2.37 26.19 8.38
N GLU A 318 2.25 26.74 7.17
CA GLU A 318 1.52 26.15 6.06
C GLU A 318 2.40 26.22 4.82
N VAL A 319 2.29 25.22 3.93
CA VAL A 319 2.95 25.27 2.62
C VAL A 319 1.91 25.34 1.50
N ARG A 320 2.19 26.18 0.51
CA ARG A 320 1.53 26.16 -0.81
C ARG A 320 2.58 26.01 -1.90
N ALA A 321 2.21 25.30 -2.95
CA ALA A 321 3.03 25.14 -4.14
C ALA A 321 2.42 25.92 -5.31
N GLU A 322 3.27 26.36 -6.24
CA GLU A 322 2.86 26.76 -7.58
C GLU A 322 3.28 25.67 -8.57
N LEU A 323 2.41 25.36 -9.51
CA LEU A 323 2.64 24.36 -10.55
C LEU A 323 3.16 25.00 -11.83
N THR A 324 3.74 24.19 -12.73
CA THR A 324 4.11 24.61 -14.09
C THR A 324 2.94 25.18 -14.90
N SER A 325 1.70 24.84 -14.55
CA SER A 325 0.48 25.40 -15.14
C SER A 325 0.12 26.80 -14.63
N GLY A 326 0.78 27.29 -13.58
CA GLY A 326 0.41 28.50 -12.84
C GLY A 326 -0.66 28.28 -11.77
N GLU A 327 -1.21 27.07 -11.64
CA GLU A 327 -2.17 26.72 -10.59
C GLU A 327 -1.48 26.66 -9.21
N SER A 328 -2.18 27.12 -8.17
CA SER A 328 -1.74 26.96 -6.79
C SER A 328 -2.27 25.65 -6.21
N LEU A 329 -1.38 24.89 -5.57
CA LEU A 329 -1.68 23.62 -4.93
C LEU A 329 -1.50 23.74 -3.41
N PRO A 330 -2.54 23.50 -2.58
CA PRO A 330 -2.40 23.46 -1.13
C PRO A 330 -1.71 22.17 -0.67
N GLU A 331 -1.25 22.18 0.58
CA GLU A 331 -0.75 20.98 1.25
C GLU A 331 -1.75 19.82 1.20
N VAL A 332 -1.24 18.61 0.95
CA VAL A 332 -2.10 17.43 0.93
C VAL A 332 -2.66 17.17 2.34
N GLY A 333 -3.98 16.96 2.41
CA GLY A 333 -4.67 16.76 3.68
C GLY A 333 -5.13 18.05 4.37
N SER A 334 -4.82 19.24 3.85
CA SER A 334 -5.26 20.53 4.43
C SER A 334 -6.70 20.94 4.04
N GLY A 335 -7.54 20.00 3.58
CA GLY A 335 -8.92 20.24 3.17
C GLY A 335 -9.95 19.78 4.22
N PRO A 336 -11.22 20.24 4.14
CA PRO A 336 -12.29 19.90 5.08
C PRO A 336 -12.74 18.43 5.06
N SER A 337 -12.02 17.54 4.35
CA SER A 337 -12.26 16.10 4.27
C SER A 337 -11.35 15.27 5.19
N GLY A 338 -10.78 15.88 6.23
CA GLY A 338 -10.17 15.18 7.37
C GLY A 338 -11.21 14.42 8.19
N GLY A 339 -11.88 13.45 7.57
CA GLY A 339 -12.79 12.54 8.23
C GLY A 339 -12.00 11.65 9.18
N THR A 340 -12.40 11.67 10.45
CA THR A 340 -11.98 10.71 11.46
C THR A 340 -12.14 9.29 10.93
N ARG A 341 -11.21 8.40 11.29
CA ARG A 341 -11.29 6.96 11.05
C ARG A 341 -12.70 6.45 11.41
N PRO A 342 -13.41 5.72 10.53
CA PRO A 342 -14.65 5.03 10.92
C PRO A 342 -14.39 3.95 11.97
#